data_AF-A0A9W6YBU5-F1
#
_entry.id   AF-A0A9W6YBU5-F1
#
_cell.length_a   1.000
_cell.length_b   1.000
_cell.length_c   1.000
_cell.angle_alpha   90.00
_cell.angle_beta   90.00
_cell.angle_gamma   90.00
#
_symmetry.space_group_name_H-M   'P 1'
#
loop_
_entity.id
_entity.type
_entity.pdbx_description
1 polymer ?
#
loop_
_entity_poly.entity_id
_entity_poly.type
_entity_poly.pdbx_seq_one_letter_code
_entity_poly.pdbx_strand_id
1 'polypeptide(L)'
;MKKIKADERPELVSLLQLLCCRSGRAFMQWWARASAHCSLELRALSQVEFRACIYRSLTGWRHHSGVAVGQSQCLCCTSTESLTAIWRQMAITTKTKLFTPTTLGGKKSSAGLKHGVVMAPMTRLRMGDDGVPGPVVVEFYAQRATDGGLVVTEGTNISATARGYYGPPGIFNDAQVEGWKAVTKAVHAKGGKIFVQLWHTGRDSHQLNQPNGELPVCSSAVSMEGVHSLAPTREGRLPHPVPRALEVEEIAGIVADYKSAAILALEAEFDGVELHCDNGYLMEQFLCDSVNKRTDQYGGSVENRARILFEALEAILSGVDSSKVGIRLSPYGTSFGCTDSAPGDIFSYVIEKLNDYDLAYLHLVEPRGIQVPAPDAPEGGVLTIFRKIYQGFIITASGYNREEAIKVVEEGSAECVAFAQDFISNPDLVERLKIDAVLNTRNPKTAYLPLGAPFETGYTDYPFLTDSKK
;
A
#
# COMPACT_ATOMS: atom_id res chain seq x y z
N MET A 1 49.15 22.50 -58.64
CA MET A 1 48.15 23.41 -59.24
C MET A 1 47.20 23.91 -58.14
N LYS A 2 47.09 25.24 -57.98
CA LYS A 2 46.12 26.11 -57.22
C LYS A 2 45.90 25.81 -55.71
N LYS A 3 46.30 26.62 -54.69
CA LYS A 3 46.10 28.03 -54.25
C LYS A 3 44.74 28.39 -53.56
N ILE A 4 44.81 28.66 -52.22
CA ILE A 4 44.16 29.69 -51.32
C ILE A 4 42.59 29.69 -51.26
N LYS A 5 41.83 29.85 -50.14
CA LYS A 5 41.76 30.86 -49.04
C LYS A 5 40.91 30.43 -47.82
N ALA A 6 41.16 31.13 -46.72
CA ALA A 6 40.41 31.20 -45.47
C ALA A 6 39.08 31.97 -45.60
N ASP A 7 38.06 31.59 -44.81
CA ASP A 7 37.15 32.56 -44.17
C ASP A 7 36.38 31.99 -42.95
N GLU A 8 36.29 32.86 -41.96
CA GLU A 8 35.40 33.09 -40.80
C GLU A 8 34.27 32.15 -40.29
N ARG A 9 34.26 32.05 -38.93
CA ARG A 9 33.17 31.92 -37.92
C ARG A 9 32.57 30.54 -37.51
N PRO A 10 32.60 30.21 -36.20
CA PRO A 10 31.69 29.27 -35.55
C PRO A 10 30.61 30.00 -34.73
N GLU A 11 29.34 29.59 -34.86
CA GLU A 11 28.23 30.01 -34.00
C GLU A 11 27.56 28.80 -33.32
N LEU A 12 27.01 29.09 -32.13
CA LEU A 12 26.03 28.31 -31.35
C LEU A 12 26.58 27.27 -30.33
N VAL A 13 27.38 27.78 -29.40
CA VAL A 13 27.21 27.44 -27.98
C VAL A 13 26.27 28.51 -27.38
N SER A 14 24.98 28.22 -27.25
CA SER A 14 24.05 29.07 -26.51
C SER A 14 22.90 28.26 -25.91
N LEU A 15 23.01 27.91 -24.63
CA LEU A 15 21.85 27.80 -23.74
C LEU A 15 22.25 27.65 -22.26
N LEU A 16 23.18 28.48 -21.78
CA LEU A 16 23.47 28.64 -20.33
C LEU A 16 24.11 30.00 -20.01
N GLN A 17 23.62 31.08 -20.62
CA GLN A 17 23.97 32.45 -20.26
C GLN A 17 22.73 33.34 -20.28
N LEU A 18 21.99 33.36 -19.18
CA LEU A 18 21.18 34.50 -18.79
C LEU A 18 21.28 34.58 -17.26
N LEU A 19 21.68 35.76 -16.78
CA LEU A 19 21.79 36.21 -15.38
C LEU A 19 23.12 35.89 -14.66
N CYS A 20 24.15 36.68 -14.94
CA CYS A 20 24.92 37.37 -13.88
C CYS A 20 25.97 38.31 -14.49
N CYS A 21 25.63 39.60 -14.54
CA CYS A 21 26.56 40.65 -14.91
C CYS A 21 27.16 41.28 -13.63
N ARG A 22 28.48 41.47 -13.64
CA ARG A 22 29.32 42.25 -12.69
C ARG A 22 29.57 41.67 -11.28
N SER A 23 30.51 40.71 -11.21
CA SER A 23 31.49 40.59 -10.10
C SER A 23 32.59 39.52 -10.31
N GLY A 24 32.62 38.82 -11.46
CA GLY A 24 33.48 37.67 -11.72
C GLY A 24 34.99 37.88 -11.91
N ARG A 25 35.57 39.04 -11.56
CA ARG A 25 37.02 39.28 -11.68
C ARG A 25 37.82 39.20 -10.37
N ALA A 26 37.15 39.18 -9.22
CA ALA A 26 37.82 39.09 -7.90
C ALA A 26 37.92 37.65 -7.35
N PHE A 27 37.02 36.74 -7.76
CA PHE A 27 36.95 35.38 -7.19
C PHE A 27 38.04 34.44 -7.73
N MET A 28 38.40 34.57 -9.01
CA MET A 28 39.43 33.75 -9.66
C MET A 28 40.85 34.03 -9.14
N GLN A 29 41.12 35.24 -8.66
CA GLN A 29 42.43 35.60 -8.09
C GLN A 29 42.61 35.16 -6.64
N TRP A 30 41.51 34.96 -5.90
CA TRP A 30 41.53 34.37 -4.55
C TRP A 30 41.73 32.85 -4.60
N TRP A 31 41.07 32.17 -5.55
CA TRP A 31 41.17 30.71 -5.72
C TRP A 31 42.58 30.25 -6.12
N ALA A 32 43.27 31.02 -6.96
CA ALA A 32 44.64 30.72 -7.39
C ALA A 32 45.69 30.91 -6.28
N ARG A 33 45.41 31.73 -5.24
CA ARG A 33 46.33 31.93 -4.10
C ARG A 33 46.03 31.01 -2.92
N ALA A 34 44.78 30.61 -2.71
CA ALA A 34 44.40 29.64 -1.66
C ALA A 34 44.86 28.20 -1.99
N SER A 35 45.06 27.88 -3.26
CA SER A 35 45.44 26.53 -3.73
C SER A 35 46.94 26.25 -3.68
N ALA A 36 47.79 27.24 -3.36
CA ALA A 36 49.25 27.11 -3.36
C ALA A 36 49.88 26.88 -1.97
N HIS A 37 49.08 26.78 -0.90
CA HIS A 37 49.56 26.60 0.48
C HIS A 37 48.97 25.39 1.23
N CYS A 38 48.23 24.52 0.54
CA CYS A 38 47.70 23.29 1.14
C CYS A 38 48.08 22.08 0.28
N SER A 39 49.39 21.81 0.21
CA SER A 39 49.92 20.59 -0.39
C SER A 39 51.09 20.08 0.43
N LEU A 40 50.81 19.71 1.68
CA LEU A 40 51.61 18.78 2.48
C LEU A 40 50.77 18.35 3.69
N GLU A 41 50.56 17.05 3.79
CA GLU A 41 49.95 16.30 4.91
C GLU A 41 48.44 16.50 5.16
N LEU A 42 47.66 15.46 4.85
CA LEU A 42 46.57 14.91 5.67
C LEU A 42 45.84 13.80 4.89
N ARG A 43 46.39 12.58 4.96
CA ARG A 43 45.58 11.36 4.81
C ARG A 43 44.91 11.10 6.16
N ALA A 44 43.63 10.74 6.10
CA ALA A 44 42.72 10.45 7.21
C ALA A 44 42.22 11.69 7.98
N LEU A 45 41.00 12.14 7.64
CA LEU A 45 39.96 12.63 8.55
C LEU A 45 38.63 12.77 7.75
N SER A 46 37.51 12.47 8.40
CA SER A 46 36.19 12.27 7.80
C SER A 46 35.55 13.61 7.35
N GLN A 47 34.63 13.54 6.37
CA GLN A 47 33.93 14.68 5.73
C GLN A 47 33.11 15.59 6.69
N VAL A 48 33.14 15.35 8.00
CA VAL A 48 32.35 16.09 8.99
C VAL A 48 33.08 17.35 9.49
N GLU A 49 34.41 17.35 9.57
CA GLU A 49 35.17 18.49 10.16
C GLU A 49 35.45 19.62 9.16
N PHE A 50 35.51 19.33 7.87
CA PHE A 50 35.71 20.36 6.82
C PHE A 50 34.52 21.35 6.72
N ARG A 51 33.33 20.95 7.19
CA ARG A 51 32.10 21.74 7.10
C ARG A 51 31.95 22.78 8.21
N ALA A 52 32.68 22.65 9.32
CA ALA A 52 32.67 23.64 10.40
C ALA A 52 33.55 24.87 10.09
N CYS A 53 34.54 24.72 9.19
CA CYS A 53 35.49 25.79 8.88
C CYS A 53 34.86 26.94 8.06
N ILE A 54 33.85 26.65 7.23
CA ILE A 54 33.15 27.67 6.42
C ILE A 54 32.20 28.53 7.27
N TYR A 55 31.71 28.00 8.39
CA TYR A 55 30.76 28.71 9.25
C TYR A 55 31.44 29.76 10.18
N ARG A 56 32.72 29.56 10.54
CA ARG A 56 33.47 30.51 11.38
C ARG A 56 34.00 31.75 10.65
N SER A 57 34.13 31.70 9.33
CA SER A 57 34.62 32.84 8.53
C SER A 57 33.60 33.96 8.31
N LEU A 58 32.31 33.71 8.51
CA LEU A 58 31.24 34.69 8.23
C LEU A 58 30.82 35.54 9.45
N THR A 59 31.23 35.19 10.66
CA THR A 59 30.86 35.91 11.90
C THR A 59 31.93 36.87 12.41
N GLY A 60 33.02 37.08 11.67
CA GLY A 60 34.24 37.73 12.16
C GLY A 60 34.57 39.08 11.53
N TRP A 61 33.61 39.92 11.13
CA TRP A 61 33.91 41.31 10.71
C TRP A 61 32.86 42.28 11.28
N ARG A 62 33.11 42.78 12.49
CA ARG A 62 32.50 44.02 13.00
C ARG A 62 33.61 45.03 13.28
N HIS A 63 33.32 46.29 12.91
CA HIS A 63 34.06 47.53 13.15
C HIS A 63 35.20 47.88 12.19
N HIS A 64 34.89 48.68 11.16
CA HIS A 64 35.22 50.12 11.17
C HIS A 64 34.66 50.83 9.93
N SER A 65 34.50 52.16 10.06
CA SER A 65 34.10 53.17 9.08
C SER A 65 32.60 53.29 8.79
N GLY A 66 32.04 54.41 9.23
CA GLY A 66 30.69 54.86 8.90
C GLY A 66 30.65 55.46 7.51
N VAL A 67 29.81 54.89 6.66
CA VAL A 67 29.22 55.54 5.49
C VAL A 67 27.81 54.96 5.36
N ALA A 68 26.81 55.84 5.32
CA ALA A 68 25.42 55.45 5.06
C ALA A 68 25.31 54.92 3.63
N VAL A 69 24.90 53.66 3.47
CA VAL A 69 24.51 53.07 2.18
C VAL A 69 23.11 52.49 2.36
N GLY A 70 22.20 52.94 1.50
CA GLY A 70 20.77 52.64 1.55
C GLY A 70 20.45 51.14 1.47
N GLN A 71 19.28 50.81 2.02
CA GLN A 71 18.67 49.48 1.99
C GLN A 71 18.65 48.93 0.57
N SER A 72 19.57 48.02 0.28
CA SER A 72 19.47 47.07 -0.81
C SER A 72 19.51 45.69 -0.17
N GLN A 73 18.32 45.09 0.01
CA GLN A 73 18.18 43.71 0.44
C GLN A 73 18.90 42.81 -0.57
N CYS A 74 19.98 42.17 -0.13
CA CYS A 74 20.71 41.21 -0.92
C CYS A 74 19.85 39.94 -1.07
N LEU A 75 19.47 39.60 -2.31
CA LEU A 75 18.74 38.37 -2.70
C LEU A 75 19.47 37.07 -2.34
N CYS A 76 20.68 37.12 -1.76
CA CYS A 76 21.42 35.94 -1.34
C CYS A 76 20.90 35.36 -0.01
N CYS A 77 20.38 36.20 0.89
CA CYS A 77 19.94 35.77 2.23
C CYS A 77 18.61 34.99 2.23
N THR A 78 17.74 35.19 1.23
CA THR A 78 16.49 34.43 1.08
C THR A 78 16.72 33.00 0.58
N SER A 79 17.86 32.72 -0.05
CA SER A 79 18.21 31.37 -0.53
C SER A 79 18.73 30.44 0.57
N THR A 80 19.37 30.99 1.61
CA THR A 80 19.98 30.20 2.68
C THR A 80 18.95 29.67 3.67
N GLU A 81 17.88 30.42 3.98
CA GLU A 81 16.79 29.92 4.82
C GLU A 81 15.99 28.81 4.12
N SER A 82 15.73 28.97 2.82
CA SER A 82 15.07 27.95 2.01
C SER A 82 15.90 26.66 1.92
N LEU A 83 17.21 26.77 1.65
CA LEU A 83 18.10 25.61 1.66
C LEU A 83 18.17 24.97 3.05
N THR A 84 18.29 25.75 4.13
CA THR A 84 18.36 25.19 5.49
C THR A 84 17.05 24.52 5.91
N ALA A 85 15.90 25.04 5.50
CA ALA A 85 14.59 24.41 5.69
C ALA A 85 14.48 23.10 4.88
N ILE A 86 14.93 23.08 3.62
CA ILE A 86 15.00 21.88 2.79
C ILE A 86 15.93 20.84 3.43
N TRP A 87 17.11 21.23 3.91
CA TRP A 87 18.05 20.35 4.59
C TRP A 87 17.48 19.79 5.90
N ARG A 88 16.77 20.61 6.69
CA ARG A 88 16.07 20.14 7.90
C ARG A 88 14.95 19.17 7.56
N GLN A 89 14.14 19.47 6.54
CA GLN A 89 13.08 18.58 6.09
C GLN A 89 13.65 17.24 5.63
N MET A 90 14.67 17.23 4.75
CA MET A 90 15.34 15.99 4.29
C MET A 90 16.00 15.21 5.44
N ALA A 91 16.58 15.90 6.43
CA ALA A 91 17.18 15.27 7.61
C ALA A 91 16.14 14.70 8.61
N ILE A 92 14.93 15.26 8.64
CA ILE A 92 13.81 14.74 9.45
C ILE A 92 13.22 13.50 8.75
N THR A 93 12.99 13.56 7.43
CA THR A 93 12.41 12.43 6.67
C THR A 93 13.28 11.18 6.70
N THR A 94 14.62 11.32 6.78
CA THR A 94 15.56 10.18 6.88
C THR A 94 15.59 9.51 8.25
N LYS A 95 14.96 10.09 9.28
CA LYS A 95 14.85 9.51 10.63
C LYS A 95 13.46 8.98 10.99
N THR A 96 12.43 9.35 10.23
CA THR A 96 11.05 8.93 10.49
C THR A 96 10.89 7.44 10.22
N LYS A 97 10.49 6.65 11.24
CA LYS A 97 10.42 5.19 11.16
C LYS A 97 9.58 4.67 10.00
N LEU A 98 8.47 5.35 9.68
CA LEU A 98 7.61 5.02 8.54
C LEU A 98 8.37 4.96 7.20
N PHE A 99 9.47 5.70 7.04
CA PHE A 99 10.26 5.76 5.81
C PHE A 99 11.62 5.07 5.92
N THR A 100 11.87 4.36 7.02
CA THR A 100 13.08 3.56 7.23
C THR A 100 12.80 2.08 7.02
N PRO A 101 13.85 1.27 6.75
CA PRO A 101 13.68 -0.16 6.57
C PRO A 101 13.05 -0.87 7.78
N THR A 102 12.18 -1.84 7.49
CA THR A 102 11.60 -2.77 8.47
C THR A 102 11.68 -4.19 7.94
N THR A 103 11.39 -5.18 8.77
CA THR A 103 11.56 -6.60 8.43
C THR A 103 10.22 -7.30 8.50
N LEU A 104 9.66 -7.62 7.33
CA LEU A 104 8.43 -8.39 7.15
C LEU A 104 8.71 -9.89 7.30
N GLY A 105 7.77 -10.66 7.81
CA GLY A 105 7.91 -12.11 7.92
C GLY A 105 7.90 -12.60 9.37
N GLY A 106 7.69 -13.91 9.53
CA GLY A 106 7.74 -14.58 10.82
C GLY A 106 9.16 -14.62 11.43
N LYS A 107 9.26 -15.03 12.68
CA LYS A 107 10.48 -15.25 13.46
C LYS A 107 11.51 -16.13 12.72
N LYS A 108 11.08 -17.02 11.82
CA LYS A 108 11.95 -17.98 11.12
C LYS A 108 12.47 -17.52 9.75
N SER A 109 11.75 -16.62 9.07
CA SER A 109 12.09 -16.19 7.71
C SER A 109 11.58 -14.77 7.50
N SER A 110 12.42 -13.92 6.92
CA SER A 110 12.14 -12.50 6.82
C SER A 110 12.53 -11.88 5.47
N ALA A 111 11.71 -10.97 4.99
CA ALA A 111 11.98 -10.11 3.85
C ALA A 111 12.13 -8.64 4.31
N GLY A 112 13.20 -7.98 3.85
CA GLY A 112 13.41 -6.57 4.15
C GLY A 112 12.46 -5.68 3.34
N LEU A 113 11.72 -4.80 4.01
CA LEU A 113 11.06 -3.65 3.41
C LEU A 113 11.92 -2.41 3.61
N LYS A 114 11.87 -1.45 2.68
CA LYS A 114 12.60 -0.17 2.77
C LYS A 114 11.79 0.95 3.42
N HIS A 115 10.50 0.76 3.60
CA HIS A 115 9.59 1.68 4.29
C HIS A 115 8.32 0.96 4.77
N GLY A 116 7.61 1.56 5.72
CA GLY A 116 6.36 1.07 6.29
C GLY A 116 5.09 1.48 5.55
N VAL A 117 5.17 2.18 4.42
CA VAL A 117 4.00 2.54 3.59
C VAL A 117 3.61 1.36 2.70
N VAL A 118 2.42 0.80 2.91
CA VAL A 118 1.90 -0.38 2.19
C VAL A 118 0.72 0.01 1.30
N MET A 119 0.66 -0.52 0.09
CA MET A 119 -0.55 -0.41 -0.73
C MET A 119 -1.58 -1.45 -0.26
N ALA A 120 -2.70 -0.97 0.27
CA ALA A 120 -3.78 -1.81 0.75
C ALA A 120 -4.51 -2.52 -0.42
N PRO A 121 -5.17 -3.65 -0.14
CA PRO A 121 -6.01 -4.33 -1.12
C PRO A 121 -7.18 -3.46 -1.56
N MET A 122 -7.40 -3.35 -2.87
CA MET A 122 -8.42 -2.46 -3.45
C MET A 122 -9.03 -3.03 -4.71
N THR A 123 -10.24 -3.58 -4.65
CA THR A 123 -10.99 -4.04 -5.83
C THR A 123 -11.21 -2.92 -6.84
N ARG A 124 -10.86 -3.14 -8.12
CA ARG A 124 -10.97 -2.10 -9.19
C ARG A 124 -11.81 -2.51 -10.41
N LEU A 125 -12.19 -3.79 -10.50
CA LEU A 125 -13.11 -4.35 -11.50
C LEU A 125 -12.65 -4.13 -12.96
N ARG A 126 -11.42 -4.54 -13.29
CA ARG A 126 -10.78 -4.29 -14.61
C ARG A 126 -10.48 -5.55 -15.44
N MET A 127 -11.02 -6.72 -15.08
CA MET A 127 -10.71 -8.01 -15.76
C MET A 127 -11.95 -8.74 -16.34
N GLY A 128 -13.10 -8.08 -16.48
CA GLY A 128 -14.28 -8.68 -17.13
C GLY A 128 -14.73 -10.04 -16.54
N ASP A 129 -15.04 -11.00 -17.41
CA ASP A 129 -15.56 -12.33 -17.02
C ASP A 129 -14.48 -13.40 -16.79
N ASP A 130 -13.34 -13.31 -17.48
CA ASP A 130 -12.26 -14.30 -17.34
C ASP A 130 -11.45 -14.10 -16.05
N GLY A 131 -11.48 -12.88 -15.49
CA GLY A 131 -10.72 -12.54 -14.29
C GLY A 131 -9.20 -12.55 -14.54
N VAL A 132 -8.77 -12.39 -15.80
CA VAL A 132 -7.35 -12.43 -16.18
C VAL A 132 -6.75 -11.01 -16.15
N PRO A 133 -5.69 -10.75 -15.37
CA PRO A 133 -5.00 -9.46 -15.40
C PRO A 133 -4.47 -9.12 -16.79
N GLY A 134 -4.95 -8.02 -17.37
CA GLY A 134 -4.50 -7.49 -18.65
C GLY A 134 -3.39 -6.43 -18.55
N PRO A 135 -2.91 -5.87 -19.68
CA PRO A 135 -1.82 -4.90 -19.72
C PRO A 135 -2.01 -3.68 -18.81
N VAL A 136 -3.25 -3.18 -18.71
CA VAL A 136 -3.59 -2.02 -17.88
C VAL A 136 -3.47 -2.31 -16.38
N VAL A 137 -3.71 -3.56 -15.96
CA VAL A 137 -3.53 -4.02 -14.58
C VAL A 137 -2.04 -4.12 -14.26
N VAL A 138 -1.25 -4.63 -15.19
CA VAL A 138 0.22 -4.65 -15.09
C VAL A 138 0.75 -3.24 -14.89
N GLU A 139 0.31 -2.28 -15.71
CA GLU A 139 0.69 -0.88 -15.57
C GLU A 139 0.27 -0.30 -14.21
N PHE A 140 -0.97 -0.54 -13.76
CA PHE A 140 -1.47 -0.01 -12.49
C PHE A 140 -0.61 -0.41 -11.30
N TYR A 141 -0.27 -1.69 -11.18
CA TYR A 141 0.58 -2.18 -10.09
C TYR A 141 2.04 -1.74 -10.28
N ALA A 142 2.55 -1.74 -11.51
CA ALA A 142 3.89 -1.24 -11.79
C ALA A 142 4.03 0.23 -11.39
N GLN A 143 3.04 1.10 -11.67
CA GLN A 143 3.07 2.51 -11.30
C GLN A 143 3.22 2.72 -9.78
N ARG A 144 2.67 1.82 -8.96
CA ARG A 144 2.63 1.91 -7.49
C ARG A 144 3.73 1.13 -6.78
N ALA A 145 4.45 0.28 -7.51
CA ALA A 145 5.60 -0.42 -7.00
C ALA A 145 6.77 0.54 -6.74
N THR A 146 7.36 0.41 -5.56
CA THR A 146 8.53 1.15 -5.10
C THR A 146 9.58 0.17 -4.61
N ASP A 147 10.86 0.55 -4.71
CA ASP A 147 11.97 -0.29 -4.27
C ASP A 147 11.86 -0.60 -2.76
N GLY A 148 11.68 -1.88 -2.44
CA GLY A 148 11.45 -2.38 -1.09
C GLY A 148 10.09 -2.04 -0.47
N GLY A 149 9.10 -1.62 -1.27
CA GLY A 149 7.72 -1.40 -0.82
C GLY A 149 6.87 -2.67 -0.93
N LEU A 150 5.83 -2.79 -0.10
CA LEU A 150 4.85 -3.88 -0.16
C LEU A 150 3.54 -3.42 -0.82
N VAL A 151 3.06 -4.24 -1.75
CA VAL A 151 1.75 -4.13 -2.39
C VAL A 151 0.90 -5.34 -2.03
N VAL A 152 -0.33 -5.12 -1.60
CA VAL A 152 -1.34 -6.18 -1.51
C VAL A 152 -2.34 -5.96 -2.65
N THR A 153 -2.59 -7.00 -3.45
CA THR A 153 -3.49 -6.90 -4.62
C THR A 153 -4.92 -6.59 -4.20
N GLU A 154 -5.75 -6.26 -5.18
CA GLU A 154 -7.18 -6.42 -5.06
C GLU A 154 -7.62 -7.84 -4.66
N GLY A 155 -8.82 -7.95 -4.10
CA GLY A 155 -9.43 -9.23 -3.77
C GLY A 155 -9.50 -10.12 -5.00
N THR A 156 -8.89 -11.29 -4.90
CA THR A 156 -8.70 -12.23 -6.00
C THR A 156 -9.43 -13.52 -5.71
N ASN A 157 -10.38 -13.88 -6.57
CA ASN A 157 -11.27 -15.01 -6.36
C ASN A 157 -10.48 -16.33 -6.34
N ILE A 158 -10.66 -17.14 -5.30
CA ILE A 158 -9.98 -18.44 -5.15
C ILE A 158 -10.60 -19.56 -6.00
N SER A 159 -11.81 -19.35 -6.50
CA SER A 159 -12.55 -20.29 -7.34
C SER A 159 -13.67 -19.58 -8.10
N ALA A 160 -14.36 -20.29 -8.99
CA ALA A 160 -15.49 -19.72 -9.73
C ALA A 160 -16.68 -19.37 -8.82
N THR A 161 -16.93 -20.16 -7.78
CA THR A 161 -18.03 -19.94 -6.81
C THR A 161 -17.71 -18.82 -5.81
N ALA A 162 -16.43 -18.51 -5.61
CA ALA A 162 -15.97 -17.42 -4.76
C ALA A 162 -16.34 -16.01 -5.26
N ARG A 163 -16.77 -15.89 -6.53
CA ARG A 163 -16.99 -14.61 -7.23
C ARG A 163 -18.29 -13.92 -6.84
N GLY A 164 -18.16 -12.75 -6.21
CA GLY A 164 -19.29 -11.87 -5.89
C GLY A 164 -19.52 -10.72 -6.84
N TYR A 165 -18.49 -10.34 -7.59
CA TYR A 165 -18.43 -9.11 -8.38
C TYR A 165 -18.05 -9.44 -9.81
N TYR A 166 -18.62 -8.71 -10.76
CA TYR A 166 -18.16 -8.72 -12.15
C TYR A 166 -16.92 -7.85 -12.31
N GLY A 167 -15.83 -8.41 -12.83
CA GLY A 167 -14.58 -7.71 -13.13
C GLY A 167 -13.38 -7.88 -12.17
N PRO A 168 -13.45 -8.45 -10.95
CA PRO A 168 -12.24 -8.76 -10.19
C PRO A 168 -11.46 -9.94 -10.81
N PRO A 169 -10.18 -10.07 -10.45
CA PRO A 169 -9.35 -11.17 -10.93
C PRO A 169 -9.67 -12.49 -10.23
N GLY A 170 -9.19 -13.59 -10.81
CA GLY A 170 -9.16 -14.91 -10.17
C GLY A 170 -7.72 -15.43 -10.02
N ILE A 171 -7.56 -16.52 -9.27
CA ILE A 171 -6.32 -17.31 -9.21
C ILE A 171 -6.66 -18.81 -9.00
N PHE A 172 -7.32 -19.40 -10.00
CA PHE A 172 -7.78 -20.80 -9.94
C PHE A 172 -7.62 -21.55 -11.28
N ASN A 173 -6.95 -20.93 -12.26
CA ASN A 173 -6.62 -21.56 -13.53
C ASN A 173 -5.34 -20.96 -14.15
N ASP A 174 -4.80 -21.64 -15.15
CA ASP A 174 -3.52 -21.31 -15.79
C ASP A 174 -3.52 -19.92 -16.45
N ALA A 175 -4.63 -19.52 -17.08
CA ALA A 175 -4.70 -18.21 -17.75
C ALA A 175 -4.59 -17.06 -16.74
N GLN A 176 -5.20 -17.21 -15.57
CA GLN A 176 -5.09 -16.25 -14.48
C GLN A 176 -3.70 -16.23 -13.88
N VAL A 177 -3.06 -17.40 -13.69
CA VAL A 177 -1.65 -17.50 -13.26
C VAL A 177 -0.73 -16.72 -14.19
N GLU A 178 -0.85 -16.93 -15.51
CA GLU A 178 -0.02 -16.22 -16.49
C GLU A 178 -0.27 -14.71 -16.52
N GLY A 179 -1.53 -14.27 -16.39
CA GLY A 179 -1.85 -12.85 -16.25
C GLY A 179 -1.21 -12.23 -14.99
N TRP A 180 -1.25 -12.94 -13.87
CA TRP A 180 -0.61 -12.49 -12.63
C TRP A 180 0.92 -12.50 -12.71
N LYS A 181 1.56 -13.46 -13.38
CA LYS A 181 3.02 -13.45 -13.61
C LYS A 181 3.50 -12.16 -14.29
N ALA A 182 2.71 -11.62 -15.23
CA ALA A 182 3.05 -10.36 -15.87
C ALA A 182 3.04 -9.19 -14.87
N VAL A 183 2.07 -9.19 -13.94
CA VAL A 183 1.96 -8.19 -12.87
C VAL A 183 3.11 -8.31 -11.87
N THR A 184 3.36 -9.51 -11.33
CA THR A 184 4.40 -9.76 -10.32
C THR A 184 5.78 -9.38 -10.86
N LYS A 185 6.09 -9.79 -12.10
CA LYS A 185 7.33 -9.39 -12.78
C LYS A 185 7.50 -7.88 -12.92
N ALA A 186 6.42 -7.15 -13.24
CA ALA A 186 6.48 -5.69 -13.38
C ALA A 186 6.70 -4.99 -12.04
N VAL A 187 6.14 -5.53 -10.95
CA VAL A 187 6.40 -5.04 -9.58
C VAL A 187 7.84 -5.34 -9.15
N HIS A 188 8.30 -6.56 -9.37
CA HIS A 188 9.67 -6.99 -9.05
C HIS A 188 10.73 -6.22 -9.83
N ALA A 189 10.46 -5.85 -11.08
CA ALA A 189 11.35 -5.01 -11.87
C ALA A 189 11.60 -3.62 -11.25
N LYS A 190 10.72 -3.16 -10.35
CA LYS A 190 10.89 -1.93 -9.56
C LYS A 190 11.42 -2.18 -8.14
N GLY A 191 11.79 -3.42 -7.82
CA GLY A 191 12.23 -3.83 -6.49
C GLY A 191 11.11 -3.93 -5.45
N GLY A 192 9.85 -3.86 -5.89
CA GLY A 192 8.70 -4.00 -5.00
C GLY A 192 8.43 -5.46 -4.61
N LYS A 193 7.61 -5.62 -3.57
CA LYS A 193 7.06 -6.88 -3.09
C LYS A 193 5.56 -6.90 -3.29
N ILE A 194 5.00 -8.06 -3.64
CA ILE A 194 3.57 -8.18 -3.91
C ILE A 194 2.97 -9.44 -3.31
N PHE A 195 1.88 -9.26 -2.58
CA PHE A 195 1.07 -10.32 -1.99
C PHE A 195 -0.31 -10.33 -2.64
N VAL A 196 -0.84 -11.52 -2.95
CA VAL A 196 -2.21 -11.65 -3.44
C VAL A 196 -3.20 -11.81 -2.30
N GLN A 197 -4.30 -11.07 -2.34
CA GLN A 197 -5.38 -11.24 -1.37
C GLN A 197 -6.38 -12.32 -1.83
N LEU A 198 -6.44 -13.43 -1.12
CA LEU A 198 -7.29 -14.59 -1.43
C LEU A 198 -8.71 -14.35 -0.95
N TRP A 199 -9.66 -14.35 -1.89
CA TRP A 199 -11.02 -13.83 -1.65
C TRP A 199 -12.12 -14.83 -1.99
N HIS A 200 -13.11 -14.91 -1.10
CA HIS A 200 -14.40 -15.55 -1.34
C HIS A 200 -15.50 -14.67 -0.77
N THR A 201 -16.41 -14.17 -1.62
CA THR A 201 -17.36 -13.12 -1.20
C THR A 201 -18.54 -13.65 -0.39
N GLY A 202 -18.86 -14.93 -0.54
CA GLY A 202 -19.97 -15.56 0.15
C GLY A 202 -21.30 -14.94 -0.28
N ARG A 203 -22.12 -14.48 0.66
CA ARG A 203 -23.45 -13.90 0.35
C ARG A 203 -23.41 -12.58 -0.41
N ASP A 204 -22.29 -11.85 -0.38
CA ASP A 204 -22.11 -10.62 -1.15
C ASP A 204 -21.82 -10.97 -2.63
N SER A 205 -22.87 -11.39 -3.32
CA SER A 205 -22.79 -11.94 -4.67
C SER A 205 -24.15 -11.88 -5.37
N HIS A 206 -24.24 -12.45 -6.58
CA HIS A 206 -25.46 -12.60 -7.36
C HIS A 206 -25.35 -13.82 -8.27
N GLN A 207 -26.48 -14.45 -8.63
CA GLN A 207 -26.50 -15.63 -9.51
C GLN A 207 -25.80 -15.38 -10.86
N LEU A 208 -25.88 -14.16 -11.39
CA LEU A 208 -25.16 -13.79 -12.62
C LEU A 208 -23.64 -13.90 -12.49
N ASN A 209 -23.08 -13.82 -11.28
CA ASN A 209 -21.65 -13.97 -11.03
C ASN A 209 -21.26 -15.40 -10.66
N GLN A 210 -22.23 -16.31 -10.50
CA GLN A 210 -22.03 -17.68 -10.08
C GLN A 210 -22.04 -18.65 -11.28
N PRO A 211 -21.29 -19.76 -11.22
CA PRO A 211 -21.36 -20.79 -12.23
C PRO A 211 -22.79 -21.33 -12.34
N ASN A 212 -23.24 -21.58 -13.56
CA ASN A 212 -24.57 -22.11 -13.87
C ASN A 212 -25.76 -21.31 -13.33
N GLY A 213 -25.56 -20.06 -12.87
CA GLY A 213 -26.62 -19.26 -12.26
C GLY A 213 -27.04 -19.75 -10.87
N GLU A 214 -26.18 -20.51 -10.18
CA GLU A 214 -26.46 -21.00 -8.82
C GLU A 214 -26.56 -19.87 -7.79
N LEU A 215 -27.22 -20.15 -6.67
CA LEU A 215 -27.25 -19.21 -5.56
C LEU A 215 -25.87 -19.10 -4.91
N PRO A 216 -25.44 -17.87 -4.54
CA PRO A 216 -24.26 -17.71 -3.72
C PRO A 216 -24.36 -18.48 -2.41
N VAL A 217 -23.21 -18.87 -1.87
CA VAL A 217 -23.12 -19.65 -0.63
C VAL A 217 -22.73 -18.78 0.57
N CYS A 218 -23.13 -19.20 1.77
CA CYS A 218 -22.80 -18.52 3.02
C CYS A 218 -22.81 -19.51 4.20
N SER A 219 -22.42 -19.05 5.39
CA SER A 219 -22.56 -19.81 6.63
C SER A 219 -24.02 -20.16 6.93
N SER A 220 -24.97 -19.30 6.56
CA SER A 220 -26.41 -19.50 6.75
C SER A 220 -27.23 -18.78 5.67
N ALA A 221 -28.50 -19.18 5.50
CA ALA A 221 -29.44 -18.57 4.55
C ALA A 221 -30.01 -17.24 5.07
N VAL A 222 -29.14 -16.26 5.31
CA VAL A 222 -29.48 -14.93 5.85
C VAL A 222 -29.33 -13.88 4.75
N SER A 223 -30.42 -13.16 4.47
CA SER A 223 -30.44 -12.06 3.49
C SER A 223 -29.54 -10.88 3.92
N MET A 224 -29.22 -10.02 2.96
CA MET A 224 -28.58 -8.71 3.21
C MET A 224 -29.64 -7.60 3.40
N GLU A 225 -30.69 -7.89 4.16
CA GLU A 225 -31.75 -6.90 4.44
C GLU A 225 -31.19 -5.69 5.21
N GLY A 226 -31.64 -4.49 4.86
CA GLY A 226 -31.15 -3.24 5.45
C GLY A 226 -29.77 -2.79 4.97
N VAL A 227 -29.08 -3.58 4.12
CA VAL A 227 -27.80 -3.21 3.53
C VAL A 227 -28.01 -2.43 2.24
N HIS A 228 -27.50 -1.21 2.17
CA HIS A 228 -27.52 -0.39 0.95
C HIS A 228 -26.36 -0.73 0.01
N SER A 229 -26.31 -1.99 -0.45
CA SER A 229 -25.35 -2.50 -1.44
C SER A 229 -26.07 -3.22 -2.58
N LEU A 230 -25.44 -3.23 -3.76
CA LEU A 230 -25.89 -3.97 -4.94
C LEU A 230 -24.69 -4.67 -5.56
N ALA A 231 -24.87 -5.95 -5.90
CA ALA A 231 -23.87 -6.77 -6.57
C ALA A 231 -23.54 -6.20 -7.95
N PRO A 232 -22.28 -5.89 -8.25
CA PRO A 232 -21.87 -5.55 -9.61
C PRO A 232 -21.95 -6.79 -10.49
N THR A 233 -22.78 -6.75 -11.53
CA THR A 233 -22.92 -7.84 -12.51
C THR A 233 -22.66 -7.33 -13.92
N ARG A 234 -22.57 -8.24 -14.88
CA ARG A 234 -22.50 -7.89 -16.32
C ARG A 234 -23.72 -7.11 -16.81
N GLU A 235 -24.84 -7.16 -16.10
CA GLU A 235 -26.10 -6.47 -16.41
C GLU A 235 -26.31 -5.20 -15.56
N GLY A 236 -25.26 -4.76 -14.86
CA GLY A 236 -25.31 -3.63 -13.94
C GLY A 236 -25.44 -4.07 -12.48
N ARG A 237 -25.79 -3.13 -11.61
CA ARG A 237 -25.88 -3.35 -10.16
C ARG A 237 -27.24 -3.93 -9.79
N LEU A 238 -27.27 -5.12 -9.21
CA LEU A 238 -28.50 -5.85 -8.88
C LEU A 238 -28.59 -6.18 -7.37
N PRO A 239 -29.80 -6.36 -6.82
CA PRO A 239 -29.98 -6.77 -5.43
C PRO A 239 -29.35 -8.13 -5.14
N HIS A 240 -28.80 -8.31 -3.94
CA HIS A 240 -28.27 -9.60 -3.52
C HIS A 240 -29.41 -10.61 -3.27
N PRO A 241 -29.33 -11.85 -3.79
CA PRO A 241 -30.30 -12.89 -3.46
C PRO A 241 -30.07 -13.38 -2.01
N VAL A 242 -31.03 -14.09 -1.46
CA VAL A 242 -30.77 -14.88 -0.24
C VAL A 242 -29.78 -15.99 -0.58
N PRO A 243 -28.65 -16.12 0.13
CA PRO A 243 -27.67 -17.16 -0.17
C PRO A 243 -28.20 -18.54 0.24
N ARG A 244 -27.59 -19.59 -0.29
CA ARG A 244 -27.73 -20.95 0.21
C ARG A 244 -26.78 -21.15 1.40
N ALA A 245 -27.25 -21.79 2.46
CA ALA A 245 -26.37 -22.24 3.53
C ALA A 245 -25.48 -23.38 3.04
N LEU A 246 -24.18 -23.34 3.35
CA LEU A 246 -23.27 -24.44 3.07
C LEU A 246 -23.65 -25.67 3.88
N GLU A 247 -23.65 -26.84 3.25
CA GLU A 247 -23.63 -28.12 3.96
C GLU A 247 -22.25 -28.34 4.58
N VAL A 248 -22.18 -29.14 5.64
CA VAL A 248 -20.93 -29.40 6.37
C VAL A 248 -19.86 -29.97 5.44
N GLU A 249 -20.24 -30.88 4.54
CA GLU A 249 -19.34 -31.59 3.64
C GLU A 249 -18.76 -30.68 2.54
N GLU A 250 -19.42 -29.54 2.26
CA GLU A 250 -18.96 -28.57 1.25
C GLU A 250 -17.80 -27.70 1.75
N ILE A 251 -17.68 -27.52 3.07
CA ILE A 251 -16.69 -26.62 3.68
C ILE A 251 -15.26 -27.08 3.38
N ALA A 252 -15.02 -28.39 3.36
CA ALA A 252 -13.73 -28.96 2.99
C ALA A 252 -13.31 -28.60 1.55
N GLY A 253 -14.27 -28.46 0.64
CA GLY A 253 -14.02 -28.00 -0.74
C GLY A 253 -13.53 -26.55 -0.79
N ILE A 254 -14.18 -25.66 -0.04
CA ILE A 254 -13.75 -24.24 0.05
C ILE A 254 -12.35 -24.13 0.69
N VAL A 255 -12.07 -24.90 1.73
CA VAL A 255 -10.74 -24.96 2.35
C VAL A 255 -9.68 -25.42 1.33
N ALA A 256 -10.01 -26.40 0.50
CA ALA A 256 -9.13 -26.87 -0.57
C ALA A 256 -8.93 -25.80 -1.68
N ASP A 257 -9.96 -25.00 -1.99
CA ASP A 257 -9.85 -23.87 -2.93
C ASP A 257 -8.84 -22.83 -2.42
N TYR A 258 -8.89 -22.46 -1.14
CA TYR A 258 -7.92 -21.53 -0.54
C TYR A 258 -6.48 -22.04 -0.66
N LYS A 259 -6.26 -23.33 -0.36
CA LYS A 259 -4.95 -23.96 -0.53
C LYS A 259 -4.48 -23.94 -1.98
N SER A 260 -5.35 -24.32 -2.91
CA SER A 260 -5.03 -24.41 -4.33
C SER A 260 -4.68 -23.02 -4.89
N ALA A 261 -5.51 -22.03 -4.57
CA ALA A 261 -5.27 -20.62 -4.92
C ALA A 261 -3.94 -20.09 -4.37
N ALA A 262 -3.57 -20.46 -3.14
CA ALA A 262 -2.29 -20.05 -2.55
C ALA A 262 -1.08 -20.68 -3.24
N ILE A 263 -1.18 -21.94 -3.67
CA ILE A 263 -0.13 -22.62 -4.45
C ILE A 263 0.01 -21.97 -5.82
N LEU A 264 -1.10 -21.75 -6.52
CA LEU A 264 -1.12 -21.07 -7.83
C LEU A 264 -0.58 -19.64 -7.74
N ALA A 265 -0.79 -18.95 -6.62
CA ALA A 265 -0.19 -17.64 -6.37
C ALA A 265 1.35 -17.70 -6.33
N LEU A 266 1.92 -18.71 -5.67
CA LEU A 266 3.38 -18.87 -5.68
C LEU A 266 3.90 -19.24 -7.07
N GLU A 267 3.15 -20.04 -7.83
CA GLU A 267 3.46 -20.30 -9.25
C GLU A 267 3.39 -19.03 -10.10
N ALA A 268 2.51 -18.08 -9.76
CA ALA A 268 2.43 -16.76 -10.37
C ALA A 268 3.53 -15.78 -9.88
N GLU A 269 4.52 -16.27 -9.13
CA GLU A 269 5.64 -15.50 -8.59
C GLU A 269 5.23 -14.41 -7.58
N PHE A 270 4.11 -14.55 -6.88
CA PHE A 270 3.83 -13.69 -5.72
C PHE A 270 4.86 -13.92 -4.60
N ASP A 271 5.19 -12.86 -3.85
CA ASP A 271 6.05 -12.97 -2.67
C ASP A 271 5.33 -13.63 -1.49
N GLY A 272 3.99 -13.59 -1.50
CA GLY A 272 3.14 -14.25 -0.52
C GLY A 272 1.64 -14.07 -0.79
N VAL A 273 0.83 -14.49 0.17
CA VAL A 273 -0.64 -14.45 0.12
C VAL A 273 -1.20 -13.79 1.38
N GLU A 274 -2.34 -13.13 1.25
CA GLU A 274 -3.11 -12.60 2.36
C GLU A 274 -4.48 -13.28 2.41
N LEU A 275 -4.79 -13.97 3.51
CA LEU A 275 -6.11 -14.54 3.74
C LEU A 275 -7.09 -13.42 4.10
N HIS A 276 -8.11 -13.23 3.26
CA HIS A 276 -9.12 -12.19 3.45
C HIS A 276 -10.21 -12.65 4.44
N CYS A 277 -10.16 -12.12 5.67
CA CYS A 277 -11.11 -12.40 6.75
C CYS A 277 -11.78 -11.12 7.29
N ASP A 278 -12.04 -10.17 6.41
CA ASP A 278 -12.55 -8.83 6.75
C ASP A 278 -13.64 -8.37 5.78
N ASN A 279 -14.27 -7.22 6.05
CA ASN A 279 -15.30 -6.57 5.23
C ASN A 279 -16.55 -7.38 4.89
N GLY A 280 -16.98 -8.30 5.75
CA GLY A 280 -18.25 -9.01 5.67
C GLY A 280 -18.31 -10.10 4.61
N TYR A 281 -17.16 -10.59 4.13
CA TYR A 281 -17.07 -11.70 3.17
C TYR A 281 -17.07 -13.07 3.86
N LEU A 282 -16.93 -14.17 3.11
CA LEU A 282 -17.27 -15.52 3.58
C LEU A 282 -16.66 -15.86 4.96
N MET A 283 -15.37 -15.60 5.16
CA MET A 283 -14.71 -15.91 6.43
C MET A 283 -15.32 -15.12 7.60
N GLU A 284 -15.56 -13.81 7.43
CA GLU A 284 -16.20 -12.99 8.47
C GLU A 284 -17.69 -13.33 8.63
N GLN A 285 -18.37 -13.79 7.57
CA GLN A 285 -19.74 -14.34 7.64
C GLN A 285 -19.83 -15.61 8.49
N PHE A 286 -18.73 -16.36 8.67
CA PHE A 286 -18.65 -17.44 9.65
C PHE A 286 -18.29 -16.92 11.06
N LEU A 287 -17.44 -15.90 11.17
CA LEU A 287 -17.07 -15.32 12.47
C LEU A 287 -18.26 -14.63 13.17
N CYS A 288 -19.06 -13.88 12.42
CA CYS A 288 -20.08 -12.98 12.95
C CYS A 288 -21.42 -13.66 13.19
N ASP A 289 -21.93 -13.59 14.41
CA ASP A 289 -23.20 -14.20 14.78
C ASP A 289 -24.44 -13.54 14.15
N SER A 290 -24.36 -12.33 13.57
CA SER A 290 -25.48 -11.76 12.82
C SER A 290 -25.78 -12.55 11.55
N VAL A 291 -24.77 -13.22 10.98
CA VAL A 291 -24.86 -14.02 9.76
C VAL A 291 -24.81 -15.51 10.07
N ASN A 292 -23.85 -15.96 10.88
CA ASN A 292 -23.68 -17.37 11.22
C ASN A 292 -24.74 -17.84 12.23
N LYS A 293 -25.77 -18.53 11.74
CA LYS A 293 -26.84 -19.15 12.53
C LYS A 293 -26.71 -20.67 12.60
N ARG A 294 -25.54 -21.23 12.28
CA ARG A 294 -25.32 -22.68 12.27
C ARG A 294 -25.40 -23.26 13.68
N THR A 295 -25.81 -24.52 13.74
CA THR A 295 -25.92 -25.32 14.98
C THR A 295 -24.98 -26.52 15.00
N ASP A 296 -24.18 -26.68 13.95
CA ASP A 296 -23.14 -27.71 13.81
C ASP A 296 -21.78 -27.20 14.34
N GLN A 297 -20.70 -27.92 14.03
CA GLN A 297 -19.35 -27.59 14.48
C GLN A 297 -18.78 -26.29 13.90
N TYR A 298 -19.48 -25.61 12.99
CA TYR A 298 -19.07 -24.34 12.42
C TYR A 298 -19.93 -23.15 12.91
N GLY A 299 -20.80 -23.35 13.91
CA GLY A 299 -21.59 -22.27 14.52
C GLY A 299 -21.75 -22.38 16.03
N GLY A 300 -22.47 -21.42 16.61
CA GLY A 300 -22.66 -21.31 18.05
C GLY A 300 -21.45 -20.67 18.73
N SER A 301 -20.57 -21.47 19.33
CA SER A 301 -19.45 -20.95 20.12
C SER A 301 -18.40 -20.21 19.28
N VAL A 302 -17.62 -19.36 19.93
CA VAL A 302 -16.51 -18.60 19.33
C VAL A 302 -15.53 -19.52 18.59
N GLU A 303 -15.20 -20.67 19.17
CA GLU A 303 -14.29 -21.66 18.58
C GLU A 303 -14.85 -22.30 17.31
N ASN A 304 -16.15 -22.59 17.30
CA ASN A 304 -16.82 -23.16 16.15
C ASN A 304 -16.95 -22.15 15.01
N ARG A 305 -17.34 -20.91 15.32
CA ARG A 305 -17.44 -19.82 14.34
C ARG A 305 -16.10 -19.51 13.67
N ALA A 306 -15.01 -19.57 14.44
CA ALA A 306 -13.65 -19.36 13.94
C ALA A 306 -13.03 -20.59 13.25
N ARG A 307 -13.68 -21.76 13.28
CA ARG A 307 -13.10 -23.02 12.81
C ARG A 307 -12.67 -22.97 11.35
N ILE A 308 -13.55 -22.53 10.45
CA ILE A 308 -13.26 -22.50 9.01
C ILE A 308 -12.07 -21.59 8.67
N LEU A 309 -11.90 -20.48 9.40
CA LEU A 309 -10.78 -19.56 9.23
C LEU A 309 -9.46 -20.28 9.49
N PHE A 310 -9.38 -21.02 10.60
CA PHE A 310 -8.18 -21.79 10.93
C PHE A 310 -7.98 -23.00 10.02
N GLU A 311 -9.03 -23.69 9.60
CA GLU A 311 -8.92 -24.78 8.61
C GLU A 311 -8.37 -24.26 7.27
N ALA A 312 -8.84 -23.11 6.79
CA ALA A 312 -8.31 -22.47 5.59
C ALA A 312 -6.85 -22.00 5.77
N LEU A 313 -6.53 -21.38 6.90
CA LEU A 313 -5.17 -20.95 7.22
C LEU A 313 -4.21 -22.14 7.27
N GLU A 314 -4.55 -23.20 7.99
CA GLU A 314 -3.76 -24.43 8.10
C GLU A 314 -3.61 -25.12 6.73
N ALA A 315 -4.65 -25.12 5.90
CA ALA A 315 -4.58 -25.67 4.55
C ALA A 315 -3.61 -24.88 3.66
N ILE A 316 -3.62 -23.54 3.72
CA ILE A 316 -2.63 -22.70 3.04
C ILE A 316 -1.22 -23.02 3.56
N LEU A 317 -1.03 -23.04 4.87
CA LEU A 317 0.27 -23.30 5.52
C LEU A 317 0.82 -24.70 5.23
N SER A 318 -0.02 -25.66 4.83
CA SER A 318 0.44 -26.99 4.39
C SER A 318 1.18 -26.96 3.04
N GLY A 319 1.06 -25.89 2.26
CA GLY A 319 1.73 -25.71 0.96
C GLY A 319 2.56 -24.43 0.83
N VAL A 320 2.42 -23.48 1.75
CA VAL A 320 3.06 -22.17 1.71
C VAL A 320 3.80 -21.91 3.01
N ASP A 321 5.04 -21.44 2.93
CA ASP A 321 5.81 -21.04 4.11
C ASP A 321 5.09 -19.96 4.91
N SER A 322 5.02 -20.11 6.23
CA SER A 322 4.25 -19.20 7.09
C SER A 322 4.71 -17.74 7.00
N SER A 323 5.99 -17.50 6.71
CA SER A 323 6.53 -16.15 6.53
C SER A 323 6.02 -15.45 5.26
N LYS A 324 5.27 -16.16 4.42
CA LYS A 324 4.62 -15.65 3.20
C LYS A 324 3.10 -15.59 3.33
N VAL A 325 2.54 -15.87 4.50
CA VAL A 325 1.10 -15.87 4.73
C VAL A 325 0.75 -14.73 5.69
N GLY A 326 0.01 -13.74 5.19
CA GLY A 326 -0.66 -12.73 5.99
C GLY A 326 -2.13 -13.06 6.20
N ILE A 327 -2.77 -12.39 7.15
CA ILE A 327 -4.23 -12.45 7.35
C ILE A 327 -4.77 -11.06 7.62
N ARG A 328 -5.95 -10.75 7.07
CA ARG A 328 -6.60 -9.46 7.24
C ARG A 328 -7.91 -9.57 8.02
N LEU A 329 -8.11 -8.71 9.01
CA LEU A 329 -9.28 -8.69 9.90
C LEU A 329 -9.84 -7.26 10.05
N SER A 330 -11.16 -7.14 10.22
CA SER A 330 -11.86 -5.87 10.49
C SER A 330 -12.70 -5.93 11.77
N PRO A 331 -12.08 -6.02 12.96
CA PRO A 331 -12.84 -6.00 14.21
C PRO A 331 -13.74 -4.78 14.28
N TYR A 332 -14.98 -4.98 14.74
CA TYR A 332 -16.00 -3.92 14.84
C TYR A 332 -16.40 -3.29 13.49
N GLY A 333 -16.04 -3.89 12.35
CA GLY A 333 -16.61 -3.55 11.05
C GLY A 333 -18.09 -3.93 10.96
N THR A 334 -18.85 -3.20 10.15
CA THR A 334 -20.28 -3.47 9.91
C THR A 334 -20.62 -3.67 8.42
N SER A 335 -19.59 -3.84 7.58
CA SER A 335 -19.74 -4.01 6.14
C SER A 335 -20.73 -5.13 5.82
N PHE A 336 -21.62 -4.84 4.87
CA PHE A 336 -22.62 -5.80 4.39
C PHE A 336 -23.51 -6.40 5.48
N GLY A 337 -23.72 -5.67 6.59
CA GLY A 337 -24.54 -6.10 7.72
C GLY A 337 -23.96 -7.32 8.46
N CYS A 338 -22.67 -7.58 8.27
CA CYS A 338 -21.94 -8.61 8.98
C CYS A 338 -21.41 -8.02 10.29
N THR A 339 -22.01 -8.39 11.41
CA THR A 339 -21.72 -7.84 12.74
C THR A 339 -21.74 -8.98 13.76
N ASP A 340 -21.04 -8.80 14.87
CA ASP A 340 -21.08 -9.76 15.98
C ASP A 340 -21.69 -9.11 17.22
N SER A 341 -22.35 -9.87 18.09
CA SER A 341 -22.86 -9.36 19.36
C SER A 341 -21.78 -9.13 20.41
N ALA A 342 -20.61 -9.76 20.26
CA ALA A 342 -19.45 -9.63 21.14
C ALA A 342 -18.15 -9.57 20.29
N PRO A 343 -17.97 -8.54 19.44
CA PRO A 343 -16.82 -8.43 18.54
C PRO A 343 -15.48 -8.48 19.29
N GLY A 344 -15.41 -7.87 20.49
CA GLY A 344 -14.22 -7.94 21.33
C GLY A 344 -13.79 -9.38 21.64
N ASP A 345 -14.74 -10.28 21.92
CA ASP A 345 -14.45 -11.65 22.34
C ASP A 345 -14.00 -12.52 21.16
N ILE A 346 -14.77 -12.53 20.06
CA ILE A 346 -14.45 -13.34 18.87
C ILE A 346 -13.11 -12.92 18.24
N PHE A 347 -12.84 -11.62 18.11
CA PHE A 347 -11.59 -11.15 17.52
C PHE A 347 -10.41 -11.28 18.49
N SER A 348 -10.60 -11.17 19.82
CA SER A 348 -9.54 -11.48 20.78
C SER A 348 -9.16 -12.96 20.72
N TYR A 349 -10.13 -13.86 20.64
CA TYR A 349 -9.87 -15.30 20.48
C TYR A 349 -9.09 -15.59 19.19
N VAL A 350 -9.53 -15.05 18.04
CA VAL A 350 -8.83 -15.26 16.77
C VAL A 350 -7.42 -14.72 16.84
N ILE A 351 -7.24 -13.46 17.27
CA ILE A 351 -5.93 -12.80 17.27
C ILE A 351 -4.95 -13.42 18.28
N GLU A 352 -5.42 -13.86 19.45
CA GLU A 352 -4.59 -14.59 20.41
C GLU A 352 -4.11 -15.91 19.79
N LYS A 353 -5.02 -16.68 19.18
CA LYS A 353 -4.69 -17.97 18.54
C LYS A 353 -3.78 -17.81 17.32
N LEU A 354 -3.79 -16.67 16.63
CA LEU A 354 -2.84 -16.39 15.55
C LEU A 354 -1.38 -16.37 16.05
N ASN A 355 -1.11 -16.17 17.34
CA ASN A 355 0.25 -16.23 17.89
C ASN A 355 0.86 -17.65 17.86
N ASP A 356 0.06 -18.70 17.68
CA ASP A 356 0.54 -20.08 17.49
C ASP A 356 1.21 -20.26 16.11
N TYR A 357 1.03 -19.29 15.20
CA TYR A 357 1.51 -19.31 13.84
C TYR A 357 2.58 -18.24 13.62
N ASP A 358 3.61 -18.59 12.85
CA ASP A 358 4.70 -17.68 12.51
C ASP A 358 4.40 -16.92 11.20
N LEU A 359 3.27 -16.21 11.19
CA LEU A 359 2.72 -15.53 10.01
C LEU A 359 3.57 -14.33 9.56
N ALA A 360 3.45 -13.98 8.28
CA ALA A 360 4.10 -12.82 7.70
C ALA A 360 3.66 -11.52 8.39
N TYR A 361 2.36 -11.39 8.62
CA TYR A 361 1.75 -10.25 9.30
C TYR A 361 0.27 -10.49 9.66
N LEU A 362 -0.22 -9.72 10.64
CA LEU A 362 -1.64 -9.42 10.82
C LEU A 362 -1.93 -8.05 10.19
N HIS A 363 -2.89 -7.99 9.28
CA HIS A 363 -3.38 -6.76 8.68
C HIS A 363 -4.68 -6.34 9.36
N LEU A 364 -4.61 -5.31 10.20
CA LEU A 364 -5.71 -4.90 11.05
C LEU A 364 -6.39 -3.64 10.48
N VAL A 365 -7.68 -3.73 10.20
CA VAL A 365 -8.47 -2.60 9.68
C VAL A 365 -9.13 -1.86 10.84
N GLU A 366 -8.82 -0.57 10.96
CA GLU A 366 -9.49 0.31 11.93
C GLU A 366 -10.95 0.57 11.52
N PRO A 367 -11.91 0.58 12.47
CA PRO A 367 -13.31 0.88 12.20
C PRO A 367 -13.52 2.39 12.06
N ARG A 368 -12.78 3.01 11.13
CA ARG A 368 -12.82 4.45 10.81
C ARG A 368 -12.65 4.70 9.32
N GLY A 369 -12.71 5.95 8.90
CA GLY A 369 -12.58 6.34 7.49
C GLY A 369 -13.85 5.98 6.71
N ILE A 370 -13.74 5.04 5.77
CA ILE A 370 -14.92 4.51 5.05
C ILE A 370 -15.58 3.34 5.75
N GLN A 371 -14.93 2.76 6.76
CA GLN A 371 -15.51 1.70 7.56
C GLN A 371 -16.48 2.32 8.55
N VAL A 372 -17.72 1.85 8.52
CA VAL A 372 -18.72 2.25 9.52
C VAL A 372 -18.48 1.41 10.78
N PRO A 373 -18.11 2.03 11.92
CA PRO A 373 -17.88 1.29 13.15
C PRO A 373 -19.18 0.70 13.70
N ALA A 374 -19.07 -0.44 14.37
CA ALA A 374 -20.11 -0.92 15.26
C ALA A 374 -20.34 0.08 16.41
N PRO A 375 -21.56 0.16 16.98
CA PRO A 375 -21.87 1.14 18.02
C PRO A 375 -20.99 1.06 19.27
N ASP A 376 -20.46 -0.12 19.55
CA ASP A 376 -19.58 -0.46 20.67
C ASP A 376 -18.08 -0.46 20.30
N ALA A 377 -17.72 0.07 19.12
CA ALA A 377 -16.33 0.19 18.71
C ALA A 377 -15.51 0.99 19.74
N PRO A 378 -14.29 0.52 20.09
CA PRO A 378 -13.48 1.15 21.11
C PRO A 378 -13.03 2.56 20.71
N GLU A 379 -13.11 3.49 21.67
CA GLU A 379 -12.59 4.84 21.49
C GLU A 379 -11.07 4.78 21.26
N GLY A 380 -10.58 5.48 20.24
CA GLY A 380 -9.17 5.46 19.85
C GLY A 380 -8.76 4.29 18.94
N GLY A 381 -9.71 3.46 18.52
CA GLY A 381 -9.47 2.41 17.53
C GLY A 381 -9.07 1.06 18.13
N VAL A 382 -9.02 0.07 17.27
CA VAL A 382 -8.87 -1.34 17.65
C VAL A 382 -7.40 -1.75 17.83
N LEU A 383 -6.46 -1.06 17.17
CA LEU A 383 -5.03 -1.37 17.24
C LEU A 383 -4.48 -1.32 18.67
N THR A 384 -4.92 -0.35 19.48
CA THR A 384 -4.44 -0.18 20.86
C THR A 384 -4.81 -1.35 21.78
N ILE A 385 -5.84 -2.10 21.42
CA ILE A 385 -6.28 -3.30 22.11
C ILE A 385 -5.53 -4.51 21.54
N PHE A 386 -5.62 -4.72 20.23
CA PHE A 386 -5.14 -5.96 19.61
C PHE A 386 -3.61 -6.03 19.49
N ARG A 387 -2.87 -4.91 19.49
CA ARG A 387 -1.40 -4.91 19.60
C ARG A 387 -0.91 -5.52 20.93
N LYS A 388 -1.71 -5.46 22.00
CA LYS A 388 -1.37 -6.07 23.31
C LYS A 388 -1.55 -7.58 23.30
N ILE A 389 -2.32 -8.11 22.35
CA ILE A 389 -2.67 -9.53 22.20
C ILE A 389 -1.73 -10.15 21.17
N TYR A 390 -1.58 -9.53 19.99
CA TYR A 390 -0.76 -10.04 18.91
C TYR A 390 0.73 -9.70 19.08
N GLN A 391 1.57 -10.72 18.98
CA GLN A 391 3.02 -10.61 19.18
C GLN A 391 3.80 -10.50 17.87
N GLY A 392 3.15 -10.73 16.73
CA GLY A 392 3.76 -10.66 15.40
C GLY A 392 3.81 -9.25 14.80
N PHE A 393 4.10 -9.21 13.50
CA PHE A 393 4.15 -8.00 12.67
C PHE A 393 2.74 -7.51 12.33
N ILE A 394 2.45 -6.23 12.52
CA ILE A 394 1.16 -5.60 12.25
C ILE A 394 1.26 -4.59 11.12
N ILE A 395 0.37 -4.73 10.15
CA ILE A 395 0.02 -3.68 9.19
C ILE A 395 -1.32 -3.09 9.64
N THR A 396 -1.36 -1.83 10.05
CA THR A 396 -2.63 -1.15 10.38
C THR A 396 -3.18 -0.41 9.16
N ALA A 397 -4.50 -0.32 9.02
CA ALA A 397 -5.13 0.29 7.86
C ALA A 397 -6.40 1.07 8.21
N SER A 398 -6.89 1.82 7.22
CA SER A 398 -8.10 2.64 7.25
C SER A 398 -7.97 4.01 7.92
N GLY A 399 -8.31 5.06 7.16
CA GLY A 399 -8.44 6.43 7.64
C GLY A 399 -7.15 7.15 8.05
N TYR A 400 -5.98 6.55 7.87
CA TYR A 400 -4.70 7.18 8.20
C TYR A 400 -4.37 8.32 7.25
N ASN A 401 -4.04 9.48 7.81
CA ASN A 401 -3.26 10.51 7.13
C ASN A 401 -1.75 10.33 7.41
N ARG A 402 -0.93 11.23 6.86
CA ARG A 402 0.52 11.21 7.00
C ARG A 402 0.96 11.28 8.47
N GLU A 403 0.44 12.25 9.23
CA GLU A 403 0.85 12.51 10.61
C GLU A 403 0.51 11.34 11.53
N GLU A 404 -0.70 10.79 11.39
CA GLU A 404 -1.15 9.62 12.14
C GLU A 404 -0.33 8.38 11.79
N ALA A 405 -0.01 8.18 10.51
CA ALA A 405 0.80 7.04 10.07
C ALA A 405 2.23 7.12 10.59
N ILE A 406 2.82 8.32 10.63
CA ILE A 406 4.12 8.54 11.25
C ILE A 406 4.04 8.22 12.74
N LYS A 407 3.05 8.79 13.43
CA LYS A 407 2.87 8.64 14.88
C LYS A 407 2.73 7.17 15.28
N VAL A 408 1.85 6.42 14.62
CA VAL A 408 1.54 5.03 15.00
C VAL A 408 2.76 4.09 14.86
N VAL A 409 3.60 4.32 13.85
CA VAL A 409 4.84 3.56 13.65
C VAL A 409 5.94 4.02 14.61
N GLU A 410 6.04 5.32 14.91
CA GLU A 410 6.98 5.85 15.90
C GLU A 410 6.73 5.28 17.30
N GLU A 411 5.45 5.17 17.69
CA GLU A 411 5.01 4.60 18.96
C GLU A 411 5.21 3.07 19.04
N GLY A 412 5.45 2.39 17.91
CA GLY A 412 5.60 0.94 17.86
C GLY A 412 4.27 0.18 17.97
N SER A 413 3.15 0.86 17.73
CA SER A 413 1.81 0.24 17.74
C SER A 413 1.58 -0.64 16.51
N ALA A 414 2.22 -0.32 15.39
CA ALA A 414 2.27 -1.14 14.17
C ALA A 414 3.60 -0.90 13.44
N GLU A 415 4.06 -1.88 12.67
CA GLU A 415 5.29 -1.75 11.88
C GLU A 415 5.05 -1.06 10.53
N CYS A 416 3.84 -1.20 9.99
CA CYS A 416 3.44 -0.67 8.69
C CYS A 416 2.05 -0.04 8.73
N VAL A 417 1.78 0.86 7.79
CA VAL A 417 0.46 1.48 7.56
C VAL A 417 0.05 1.26 6.10
N ALA A 418 -1.13 0.68 5.91
CA ALA A 418 -1.71 0.44 4.59
C ALA A 418 -2.63 1.60 4.16
N PHE A 419 -2.40 2.09 2.94
CA PHE A 419 -3.20 3.13 2.32
C PHE A 419 -3.95 2.55 1.12
N ALA A 420 -5.25 2.79 1.04
CA ALA A 420 -6.07 2.38 -0.10
C ALA A 420 -6.35 3.59 -0.99
N GLN A 421 -7.28 4.43 -0.54
CA GLN A 421 -7.82 5.54 -1.30
C GLN A 421 -6.77 6.50 -1.87
N ASP A 422 -5.70 6.74 -1.13
CA ASP A 422 -4.62 7.63 -1.58
C ASP A 422 -3.75 6.97 -2.65
N PHE A 423 -3.50 5.65 -2.58
CA PHE A 423 -2.81 4.92 -3.64
C PHE A 423 -3.65 4.84 -4.91
N ILE A 424 -4.99 4.94 -4.85
CA ILE A 424 -5.82 5.01 -6.08
C ILE A 424 -5.38 6.20 -6.93
N SER A 425 -5.27 7.40 -6.35
CA SER A 425 -4.98 8.62 -7.09
C SER A 425 -3.51 9.04 -7.10
N ASN A 426 -2.64 8.42 -6.28
CA ASN A 426 -1.24 8.80 -6.15
C ASN A 426 -0.35 7.58 -6.42
N PRO A 427 0.11 7.36 -7.65
CA PRO A 427 1.00 6.23 -7.96
C PRO A 427 2.33 6.32 -7.19
N ASP A 428 2.76 7.53 -6.84
CA ASP A 428 3.97 7.85 -6.09
C ASP A 428 3.69 8.29 -4.64
N LEU A 429 2.63 7.76 -4.02
CA LEU A 429 2.21 8.13 -2.66
C LEU A 429 3.36 8.11 -1.65
N VAL A 430 4.24 7.12 -1.73
CA VAL A 430 5.41 6.99 -0.82
C VAL A 430 6.27 8.25 -0.84
N GLU A 431 6.56 8.79 -2.04
CA GLU A 431 7.38 9.99 -2.17
C GLU A 431 6.62 11.23 -1.67
N ARG A 432 5.33 11.31 -1.98
CA ARG A 432 4.47 12.40 -1.50
C ARG A 432 4.44 12.45 0.03
N LEU A 433 4.26 11.31 0.69
CA LEU A 433 4.28 11.22 2.14
C LEU A 433 5.66 11.57 2.71
N LYS A 434 6.76 11.17 2.05
CA LYS A 434 8.13 11.52 2.50
C LYS A 434 8.36 13.03 2.55
N ILE A 435 8.00 13.73 1.49
CA ILE A 435 8.28 15.17 1.35
C ILE A 435 7.11 16.07 1.77
N ASP A 436 6.01 15.48 2.25
CA ASP A 436 4.77 16.18 2.61
C ASP A 436 4.18 16.97 1.42
N ALA A 437 4.14 16.33 0.25
CA ALA A 437 3.57 16.91 -0.96
C ALA A 437 2.04 16.77 -1.01
N VAL A 438 1.41 17.69 -1.73
CA VAL A 438 -0.03 17.65 -2.01
C VAL A 438 -0.40 16.36 -2.76
N LEU A 439 -1.46 15.70 -2.28
CA LEU A 439 -2.01 14.50 -2.91
C LEU A 439 -2.94 14.88 -4.06
N ASN A 440 -2.93 14.07 -5.12
CA ASN A 440 -3.87 14.15 -6.22
C ASN A 440 -5.30 13.92 -5.72
N THR A 441 -6.25 14.72 -6.23
CA THR A 441 -7.67 14.55 -5.92
C THR A 441 -8.21 13.25 -6.54
N ARG A 442 -8.77 12.38 -5.71
CA ARG A 442 -9.40 11.14 -6.17
C ARG A 442 -10.74 11.40 -6.87
N ASN A 443 -10.98 10.71 -7.98
CA ASN A 443 -12.31 10.61 -8.58
C ASN A 443 -13.04 9.33 -8.08
N PRO A 444 -14.04 9.45 -7.19
CA PRO A 444 -14.75 8.30 -6.65
C PRO A 444 -15.61 7.57 -7.71
N LYS A 445 -16.01 8.24 -8.79
CA LYS A 445 -16.83 7.64 -9.87
C LYS A 445 -16.08 6.60 -10.69
N THR A 446 -14.76 6.56 -10.56
CA THR A 446 -13.86 5.66 -11.28
C THR A 446 -13.17 4.63 -10.36
N ALA A 447 -13.55 4.61 -9.07
CA ALA A 447 -13.06 3.60 -8.14
C ALA A 447 -13.44 2.19 -8.63
N TYR A 448 -14.72 2.01 -8.95
CA TYR A 448 -15.23 0.92 -9.78
C TYR A 448 -15.60 1.50 -11.15
N LEU A 449 -15.01 0.95 -12.20
CA LEU A 449 -15.20 1.51 -13.54
C LEU A 449 -16.65 1.31 -14.01
N PRO A 450 -17.33 2.37 -14.49
CA PRO A 450 -18.62 2.22 -15.15
C PRO A 450 -18.50 1.32 -16.39
N LEU A 451 -19.52 0.50 -16.64
CA LEU A 451 -19.57 -0.33 -17.84
C LEU A 451 -19.41 0.55 -19.10
N GLY A 452 -18.49 0.16 -19.98
CA GLY A 452 -18.21 0.84 -21.25
C GLY A 452 -17.21 2.01 -21.20
N ALA A 453 -16.71 2.39 -20.01
CA ALA A 453 -15.60 3.35 -19.92
C ALA A 453 -14.24 2.68 -20.26
N PRO A 454 -13.24 3.43 -20.77
CA PRO A 454 -11.89 2.90 -21.00
C PRO A 454 -11.26 2.35 -19.72
N PHE A 455 -10.52 1.24 -19.83
CA PHE A 455 -9.91 0.57 -18.68
C PHE A 455 -8.75 1.33 -18.04
N GLU A 456 -8.30 2.45 -18.60
CA GLU A 456 -7.25 3.30 -18.05
C GLU A 456 -7.83 4.40 -17.16
N THR A 457 -9.09 4.79 -17.37
CA THR A 457 -9.71 5.96 -16.75
C THR A 457 -9.80 5.83 -15.23
N GLY A 458 -9.27 6.83 -14.52
CA GLY A 458 -9.18 6.87 -13.05
C GLY A 458 -8.43 5.68 -12.45
N TYR A 459 -7.43 5.17 -13.17
CA TYR A 459 -6.68 3.96 -12.81
C TYR A 459 -5.18 4.15 -13.07
N THR A 460 -4.79 4.31 -14.34
CA THR A 460 -3.40 4.53 -14.75
C THR A 460 -3.12 5.97 -15.22
N ASP A 461 -4.15 6.82 -15.27
CA ASP A 461 -4.11 8.21 -15.77
C ASP A 461 -3.87 9.27 -14.69
N TYR A 462 -3.64 8.87 -13.44
CA TYR A 462 -3.28 9.81 -12.37
C TYR A 462 -1.80 10.24 -12.49
N PRO A 463 -1.50 11.54 -12.37
CA PRO A 463 -0.16 12.06 -12.61
C PRO A 463 0.82 11.75 -11.46
N PHE A 464 2.09 11.58 -11.81
CA PHE A 464 3.19 11.57 -10.84
C PHE A 464 3.56 13.01 -10.42
N LEU A 465 4.25 13.17 -9.29
CA LEU A 465 4.80 14.44 -8.82
C LEU A 465 5.70 15.11 -9.87
N THR A 466 6.40 14.32 -10.68
CA THR A 466 7.28 14.81 -11.75
C THR A 466 6.51 15.42 -12.91
N ASP A 467 5.24 15.03 -13.11
CA ASP A 467 4.41 15.52 -14.20
C ASP A 467 3.83 16.90 -13.88
N SER A 468 3.59 17.19 -12.59
CA SER A 468 3.09 18.49 -12.11
C SER A 468 4.13 19.62 -12.13
N LYS A 469 5.38 19.33 -12.53
CA LYS A 469 6.47 20.33 -12.68
C LYS A 469 6.66 20.84 -14.12
N LYS A 470 5.81 20.42 -15.06
CA LYS A 470 5.69 21.01 -16.40
C LYS A 470 4.57 22.03 -16.40
#